data_AF-A0A847XFM1-F1
#
_entry.id   AF-A0A847XFM1-F1
#
_cell.length_a   1.000
_cell.length_b   1.000
_cell.length_c   1.000
_cell.angle_alpha   90.00
_cell.angle_beta   90.00
_cell.angle_gamma   90.00
#
_symmetry.space_group_name_H-M   'P 1'
#
loop_
_entity.id
_entity.type
_entity.pdbx_description
1 polymer ?
#
loop_
_entity_poly.entity_id
_entity_poly.type
_entity_poly.pdbx_seq_one_letter_code
_entity_poly.pdbx_strand_id
1 'polypeptide(L)'
;MRRNNYSFGLLLVFVGVLFLLLNLKVLSFDWLLFILSIGLIIGYFMQEHIGYLISGLILLAISLVSILNEYVFTSVNIKGFLFLWIFGIISLVLYGRQKSKGLLVFGLILPALGTYNLIEEIALGDVSWVLYLLFGIAFYIIYIVGYSKSGIEWPKYLAFIMVALSILFLLSSRMMLQFKFWKFISYLWPILLIGIGVKIIYNMARLKE
;
A
#
# COMPACT_ATOMS: atom_id res chain seq x y z
N MET A 1 -16.64 -43.03 -0.95
CA MET A 1 -15.99 -43.00 0.38
C MET A 1 -14.44 -43.06 0.40
N ARG A 2 -13.70 -43.01 -0.74
CA ARG A 2 -12.22 -43.19 -0.74
C ARG A 2 -11.34 -41.95 -0.95
N ARG A 3 -11.89 -40.80 -1.37
CA ARG A 3 -11.09 -39.60 -1.75
C ARG A 3 -10.65 -38.72 -0.57
N ASN A 4 -11.44 -38.64 0.51
CA ASN A 4 -11.11 -37.79 1.67
C ASN A 4 -9.88 -38.27 2.46
N ASN A 5 -9.67 -39.59 2.56
CA ASN A 5 -8.55 -40.13 3.34
C ASN A 5 -7.19 -39.87 2.67
N TYR A 6 -7.16 -39.78 1.34
CA TYR A 6 -5.93 -39.45 0.60
C TYR A 6 -5.53 -38.00 0.80
N SER A 7 -6.48 -37.06 0.69
CA SER A 7 -6.22 -35.64 0.95
C SER A 7 -5.79 -35.38 2.39
N PHE A 8 -6.39 -36.08 3.37
CA PHE A 8 -6.00 -35.97 4.78
C PHE A 8 -4.59 -36.53 5.03
N GLY A 9 -4.25 -37.66 4.42
CA GLY A 9 -2.90 -38.24 4.51
C GLY A 9 -1.83 -37.33 3.93
N LEU A 10 -2.10 -36.72 2.77
CA LEU A 10 -1.18 -35.77 2.12
C LEU A 10 -0.97 -34.50 2.97
N LEU A 11 -2.04 -34.01 3.61
CA LEU A 11 -1.97 -32.90 4.57
C LEU A 11 -1.07 -33.25 5.77
N LEU A 12 -1.20 -34.47 6.30
CA LEU A 12 -0.38 -34.94 7.43
C LEU A 12 1.11 -35.03 7.06
N VAL A 13 1.42 -35.55 5.87
CA VAL A 13 2.79 -35.59 5.34
C VAL A 13 3.34 -34.18 5.21
N PHE A 14 2.57 -33.25 4.65
CA PHE A 14 2.97 -31.86 4.50
C PHE A 14 3.26 -31.18 5.85
N VAL A 15 2.36 -31.33 6.83
CA VAL A 15 2.55 -30.82 8.20
C VAL A 15 3.77 -31.46 8.86
N GLY A 16 3.96 -32.78 8.71
CA GLY A 16 5.13 -33.49 9.24
C GLY A 16 6.45 -32.99 8.67
N VAL A 17 6.51 -32.74 7.35
CA VAL A 17 7.68 -32.15 6.68
C VAL A 17 7.96 -30.74 7.22
N LEU A 18 6.94 -29.91 7.41
CA LEU A 18 7.10 -28.56 7.96
C LEU A 18 7.68 -28.56 9.38
N PHE A 19 7.18 -29.43 10.26
CA PHE A 19 7.72 -29.56 11.62
C PHE A 19 9.13 -30.11 11.64
N LEU A 20 9.45 -31.04 10.73
CA LEU A 20 10.81 -31.56 10.59
C LEU A 20 11.77 -30.44 10.15
N LEU A 21 11.40 -29.65 9.15
CA LEU A 21 12.19 -28.50 8.68
C LEU A 21 12.38 -27.43 9.77
N LEU A 22 11.35 -27.19 10.59
CA LEU A 22 11.43 -26.28 11.74
C LEU A 22 12.42 -26.80 12.80
N ASN A 23 12.35 -28.09 13.13
CA ASN A 23 13.27 -28.71 14.10
C ASN A 23 14.73 -28.74 13.60
N LEU A 24 14.94 -28.90 12.28
CA LEU A 24 16.26 -28.83 11.68
C LEU A 24 16.82 -27.40 11.56
N LYS A 25 16.07 -26.38 12.01
CA LYS A 25 16.40 -24.95 11.86
C LYS A 25 16.62 -24.50 10.40
N VAL A 26 16.14 -25.29 9.44
CA VAL A 26 16.15 -24.92 8.02
C VAL A 26 15.05 -23.89 7.75
N LEU A 27 13.96 -23.93 8.54
CA LEU A 27 12.79 -23.07 8.39
C LEU A 27 12.54 -22.32 9.71
N SER A 28 12.50 -20.98 9.66
CA SER A 28 12.17 -20.17 10.84
C SER A 28 10.66 -20.16 11.12
N PHE A 29 10.27 -19.79 12.34
CA PHE A 29 8.85 -19.68 12.69
C PHE A 29 8.10 -18.70 11.76
N ASP A 30 8.77 -17.63 11.30
CA ASP A 30 8.20 -16.66 10.37
C ASP A 30 7.86 -17.27 9.01
N TRP A 31 8.71 -18.16 8.50
CA TRP A 31 8.42 -18.92 7.27
C TRP A 31 7.22 -19.85 7.43
N LEU A 32 7.05 -20.44 8.61
CA LEU A 32 5.89 -21.27 8.90
C LEU A 32 4.59 -20.43 8.94
N LEU A 33 4.64 -19.26 9.57
CA LEU A 33 3.52 -18.30 9.55
C LEU A 33 3.21 -17.83 8.13
N PHE A 34 4.22 -17.60 7.30
CA PHE A 34 4.04 -17.23 5.89
C PHE A 34 3.30 -18.31 5.10
N ILE A 35 3.72 -19.58 5.21
CA ILE A 35 3.06 -20.70 4.54
C ILE A 35 1.61 -20.87 5.04
N LEU A 36 1.40 -20.75 6.35
CA LEU A 36 0.07 -20.82 6.95
C LEU A 36 -0.85 -19.69 6.43
N SER A 37 -0.31 -18.48 6.26
CA SER A 37 -1.04 -17.34 5.73
C SER A 37 -1.57 -17.58 4.32
N ILE A 38 -0.75 -18.18 3.45
CA ILE A 38 -1.14 -18.57 2.09
C ILE A 38 -2.23 -19.64 2.16
N GLY A 39 -2.07 -20.62 3.05
CA GLY A 39 -3.08 -21.66 3.29
C GLY A 39 -4.44 -21.09 3.68
N LEU A 40 -4.48 -20.09 4.57
CA LEU A 40 -5.71 -19.42 4.97
C LEU A 40 -6.34 -18.63 3.81
N ILE A 41 -5.54 -17.95 2.99
CA ILE A 41 -6.03 -17.23 1.80
C ILE A 41 -6.60 -18.21 0.76
N ILE A 42 -5.95 -19.36 0.55
CA ILE A 42 -6.50 -20.43 -0.31
C ILE A 42 -7.80 -20.97 0.29
N GLY A 43 -7.84 -21.18 1.61
CA GLY A 43 -9.04 -21.59 2.34
C GLY A 43 -10.22 -20.62 2.13
N TYR A 44 -9.96 -19.31 2.08
CA TYR A 44 -10.96 -18.33 1.70
C TYR A 44 -11.54 -18.57 0.30
N PHE A 45 -10.72 -18.87 -0.70
CA PHE A 45 -11.25 -19.16 -2.05
C PHE A 45 -12.06 -20.46 -2.12
N MET A 46 -11.86 -21.38 -1.19
CA MET A 46 -12.61 -22.65 -1.14
C MET A 46 -13.91 -22.55 -0.34
N GLN A 47 -13.93 -21.79 0.76
CA GLN A 47 -15.05 -21.72 1.69
C GLN A 47 -15.80 -20.38 1.68
N GLU A 48 -15.27 -19.38 0.98
CA GLU A 48 -15.78 -18.00 0.85
C GLU A 48 -16.00 -17.23 2.17
N HIS A 49 -15.58 -17.79 3.30
CA HIS A 49 -15.68 -17.10 4.60
C HIS A 49 -14.63 -16.01 4.76
N ILE A 50 -15.10 -14.76 4.94
CA ILE A 50 -14.27 -13.57 5.12
C ILE A 50 -13.25 -13.72 6.27
N GLY A 51 -13.57 -14.49 7.31
CA GLY A 51 -12.66 -14.75 8.44
C GLY A 51 -11.33 -15.38 8.02
N TYR A 52 -11.33 -16.27 7.02
CA TYR A 52 -10.09 -16.86 6.48
C TYR A 52 -9.27 -15.84 5.71
N LEU A 53 -9.93 -14.93 4.99
CA LEU A 53 -9.24 -13.87 4.26
C LEU A 53 -8.57 -12.89 5.23
N ILE A 54 -9.30 -12.43 6.25
CA ILE A 54 -8.77 -11.46 7.23
C ILE A 54 -7.61 -12.08 8.00
N SER A 55 -7.79 -13.30 8.54
CA SER A 55 -6.72 -13.97 9.30
C SER A 55 -5.51 -14.29 8.41
N GLY A 56 -5.72 -14.76 7.19
CA GLY A 56 -4.67 -14.99 6.21
C GLY A 56 -3.90 -13.72 5.85
N LEU A 57 -4.59 -12.61 5.59
CA LEU A 57 -3.96 -11.32 5.28
C LEU A 57 -3.17 -10.75 6.47
N ILE A 58 -3.68 -10.85 7.69
CA ILE A 58 -2.97 -10.40 8.90
C ILE A 58 -1.72 -11.25 9.14
N LEU A 59 -1.81 -12.58 9.06
CA LEU A 59 -0.64 -13.45 9.19
C LEU A 59 0.38 -13.18 8.08
N LEU A 60 -0.09 -12.96 6.85
CA LEU A 60 0.77 -12.65 5.72
C LEU A 60 1.51 -11.33 5.95
N ALA A 61 0.83 -10.33 6.53
CA ALA A 61 1.47 -9.07 6.90
C ALA A 61 2.59 -9.26 7.93
N ILE A 62 2.30 -9.95 9.03
CA ILE A 62 3.26 -10.16 10.12
C ILE A 62 4.48 -10.93 9.62
N SER A 63 4.24 -12.03 8.91
CA SER A 63 5.30 -12.90 8.39
C SER A 63 6.15 -12.21 7.32
N LEU A 64 5.55 -11.46 6.38
CA LEU A 64 6.30 -10.70 5.38
C LEU A 64 7.16 -9.62 6.01
N VAL A 65 6.65 -8.87 6.99
CA VAL A 65 7.46 -7.85 7.68
C VAL A 65 8.66 -8.49 8.35
N SER A 66 8.45 -9.62 9.04
CA SER A 66 9.52 -10.34 9.74
C SER A 66 10.59 -10.86 8.77
N ILE A 67 10.18 -11.55 7.71
CA ILE A 67 11.10 -12.10 6.69
C ILE A 67 11.85 -10.97 5.95
N LEU A 68 11.16 -9.92 5.51
CA LEU A 68 11.83 -8.83 4.78
C LEU A 68 12.84 -8.08 5.67
N ASN A 69 12.53 -7.91 6.95
CA ASN A 69 13.43 -7.27 7.89
C ASN A 69 14.65 -8.14 8.24
N GLU A 70 14.48 -9.46 8.30
CA GLU A 70 15.59 -10.39 8.59
C GLU A 70 16.53 -10.56 7.39
N TYR A 71 15.98 -10.68 6.16
CA TYR A 71 16.77 -11.11 5.00
C TYR A 71 17.12 -10.00 3.99
N VAL A 72 16.35 -8.90 3.93
CA VAL A 72 16.47 -7.93 2.82
C VAL A 72 16.96 -6.55 3.27
N PHE A 73 16.49 -6.05 4.41
CA PHE A 73 16.75 -4.67 4.84
C PHE A 73 17.39 -4.60 6.24
N THR A 74 18.65 -5.00 6.32
CA THR A 74 19.40 -5.07 7.59
C THR A 74 19.93 -3.71 8.07
N SER A 75 19.98 -2.69 7.22
CA SER A 75 20.60 -1.39 7.50
C SER A 75 19.62 -0.22 7.67
N VAL A 76 18.32 -0.41 7.42
CA VAL A 76 17.30 0.66 7.44
C VAL A 76 16.07 0.18 8.18
N ASN A 77 15.51 0.99 9.09
CA ASN A 77 14.32 0.61 9.85
C ASN A 77 13.04 0.74 9.00
N ILE A 78 12.81 -0.23 8.12
CA ILE A 78 11.66 -0.22 7.21
C ILE A 78 10.38 -0.84 7.80
N LYS A 79 10.40 -1.28 9.06
CA LYS A 79 9.25 -1.97 9.69
C LYS A 79 7.99 -1.10 9.65
N GLY A 80 8.13 0.18 9.99
CA GLY A 80 7.03 1.14 9.95
C GLY A 80 6.46 1.30 8.54
N PHE A 81 7.34 1.44 7.53
CA PHE A 81 6.94 1.50 6.12
C PHE A 81 6.17 0.23 5.69
N LEU A 82 6.74 -0.95 5.92
CA LEU A 82 6.14 -2.22 5.50
C LEU A 82 4.79 -2.47 6.16
N PHE A 83 4.69 -2.21 7.47
CA PHE A 83 3.45 -2.41 8.20
C PHE A 83 2.32 -1.53 7.64
N LEU A 84 2.60 -0.24 7.45
CA LEU A 84 1.63 0.70 6.91
C LEU A 84 1.22 0.37 5.46
N TRP A 85 2.19 -0.02 4.62
CA TRP A 85 1.91 -0.44 3.25
C TRP A 85 1.04 -1.69 3.19
N ILE A 86 1.39 -2.73 3.95
CA ILE A 86 0.65 -3.99 3.90
C ILE A 86 -0.77 -3.80 4.44
N PHE A 87 -0.95 -3.11 5.58
CA PHE A 87 -2.30 -2.82 6.09
C PHE A 87 -3.12 -1.96 5.11
N GLY A 88 -2.47 -1.02 4.42
CA GLY A 88 -3.09 -0.25 3.35
C GLY A 88 -3.58 -1.14 2.20
N ILE A 89 -2.73 -2.02 1.69
CA ILE A 89 -3.09 -2.99 0.64
C ILE A 89 -4.23 -3.89 1.09
N ILE A 90 -4.16 -4.44 2.32
CA ILE A 90 -5.23 -5.27 2.89
C ILE A 90 -6.55 -4.50 2.90
N SER A 91 -6.53 -3.25 3.34
CA SER A 91 -7.72 -2.40 3.37
C SER A 91 -8.29 -2.14 1.96
N LEU A 92 -7.44 -1.93 0.95
CA LEU A 92 -7.85 -1.80 -0.45
C LEU A 92 -8.46 -3.09 -1.02
N VAL A 93 -7.87 -4.25 -0.71
CA VAL A 93 -8.40 -5.56 -1.10
C VAL A 93 -9.79 -5.76 -0.50
N LEU A 94 -9.97 -5.43 0.78
CA LEU A 94 -11.27 -5.52 1.46
C LEU A 94 -12.27 -4.48 0.92
N TYR A 95 -11.81 -3.27 0.56
CA TYR A 95 -12.64 -2.27 -0.12
C TYR A 95 -13.20 -2.81 -1.45
N GLY A 96 -12.38 -3.53 -2.22
CA GLY A 96 -12.82 -4.17 -3.47
C GLY A 96 -14.05 -5.07 -3.28
N ARG A 97 -14.15 -5.73 -2.12
CA ARG A 97 -15.23 -6.67 -1.76
C ARG A 97 -16.41 -5.99 -1.06
N GLN A 98 -16.15 -5.20 -0.02
CA GLN A 98 -17.19 -4.64 0.85
C GLN A 98 -17.68 -3.26 0.40
N LYS A 99 -16.93 -2.58 -0.49
CA LYS A 99 -17.19 -1.21 -0.97
C LYS A 99 -17.38 -0.16 0.14
N SER A 100 -16.92 -0.46 1.36
CA SER A 100 -16.98 0.46 2.49
C SER A 100 -16.01 1.62 2.28
N LYS A 101 -16.52 2.86 2.30
CA LYS A 101 -15.71 4.06 2.07
C LYS A 101 -14.59 4.23 3.10
N GLY A 102 -14.78 3.75 4.33
CA GLY A 102 -13.74 3.78 5.36
C GLY A 102 -12.51 2.95 4.97
N LEU A 103 -12.72 1.78 4.36
CA LEU A 103 -11.61 0.93 3.87
C LEU A 103 -10.84 1.57 2.72
N LEU A 104 -11.51 2.33 1.84
CA LEU A 104 -10.83 3.12 0.82
C LEU A 104 -9.93 4.19 1.45
N VAL A 105 -10.43 4.87 2.49
CA VAL A 105 -9.70 5.92 3.20
C VAL A 105 -8.45 5.33 3.87
N PHE A 106 -8.61 4.29 4.69
CA PHE A 106 -7.46 3.61 5.31
C PHE A 106 -6.50 3.03 4.26
N GLY A 107 -7.04 2.46 3.19
CA GLY A 107 -6.27 1.84 2.12
C GLY A 107 -5.37 2.80 1.34
N LEU A 108 -5.67 4.10 1.32
CA LEU A 108 -4.86 5.11 0.62
C LEU A 108 -4.03 5.97 1.57
N ILE A 109 -4.52 6.24 2.78
CA ILE A 109 -3.78 7.03 3.78
C ILE A 109 -2.61 6.24 4.36
N LEU A 110 -2.79 4.94 4.66
CA LEU A 110 -1.73 4.13 5.27
C LEU A 110 -0.51 3.98 4.33
N PRO A 111 -0.65 3.64 3.03
CA PRO A 111 0.50 3.61 2.14
C PRO A 111 1.15 4.98 1.94
N ALA A 112 0.38 6.08 1.97
CA ALA A 112 0.93 7.42 1.92
C ALA A 112 1.82 7.72 3.13
N LEU A 113 1.36 7.40 4.35
CA LEU A 113 2.17 7.48 5.57
C LEU A 113 3.40 6.57 5.52
N GLY A 114 3.23 5.32 5.10
CA GLY A 114 4.33 4.37 5.00
C GLY A 114 5.42 4.89 4.06
N THR A 115 5.02 5.37 2.88
CA THR A 115 5.95 5.95 1.89
C THR A 115 6.66 7.17 2.46
N TYR A 116 5.98 8.03 3.20
CA TYR A 116 6.61 9.15 3.90
C TYR A 116 7.68 8.68 4.89
N ASN A 117 7.37 7.70 5.76
CA ASN A 117 8.33 7.17 6.73
C ASN A 117 9.60 6.63 6.05
N LEU A 118 9.45 5.96 4.90
CA LEU A 118 10.61 5.48 4.13
C LEU A 118 11.44 6.64 3.57
N ILE A 119 10.79 7.69 3.06
CA ILE A 119 11.48 8.86 2.51
C ILE A 119 12.19 9.63 3.63
N GLU A 120 11.56 9.80 4.78
CA GLU A 120 12.14 10.47 5.95
C GLU A 120 13.38 9.73 6.47
N GLU A 121 13.34 8.39 6.51
CA GLU A 121 14.47 7.56 6.94
C GLU A 121 15.68 7.65 5.98
N ILE A 122 15.42 7.86 4.68
CA ILE A 122 16.48 7.92 3.64
C ILE A 122 16.97 9.36 3.41
N ALA A 123 16.14 10.37 3.68
CA ALA A 123 16.45 11.75 3.39
C ALA A 123 17.43 12.36 4.40
N LEU A 124 18.40 13.13 3.89
CA LEU A 124 19.38 13.86 4.72
C LEU A 124 18.88 15.25 5.18
N GLY A 125 17.56 15.49 5.21
CA GLY A 125 17.00 16.77 5.60
C GLY A 125 15.47 16.77 5.70
N ASP A 126 14.91 17.92 6.09
CA ASP A 126 13.47 18.07 6.33
C ASP A 126 12.65 17.87 5.05
N VAL A 127 11.88 16.79 5.02
CA VAL A 127 10.99 16.38 3.93
C VAL A 127 9.52 16.42 4.34
N SER A 128 9.17 17.19 5.37
CA SER A 128 7.78 17.32 5.87
C SER A 128 6.79 17.68 4.77
N TRP A 129 7.22 18.45 3.76
CA TRP A 129 6.40 18.80 2.59
C TRP A 129 5.90 17.58 1.79
N VAL A 130 6.67 16.48 1.78
CA VAL A 130 6.34 15.24 1.07
C VAL A 130 5.14 14.55 1.73
N LEU A 131 5.04 14.58 3.05
CA LEU A 131 3.89 14.01 3.79
C LEU A 131 2.59 14.63 3.30
N TYR A 132 2.54 15.97 3.29
CA TYR A 132 1.36 16.72 2.86
C TYR A 132 1.06 16.49 1.37
N LEU A 133 2.09 16.36 0.53
CA LEU A 133 1.91 16.02 -0.89
C LEU A 133 1.24 14.65 -1.04
N LEU A 134 1.77 13.63 -0.37
CA LEU A 134 1.28 12.25 -0.44
C LEU A 134 -0.16 12.16 0.09
N PHE A 135 -0.49 12.88 1.17
CA PHE A 135 -1.87 13.01 1.63
C PHE A 135 -2.77 13.75 0.64
N GLY A 136 -2.28 14.82 0.01
CA GLY A 136 -3.01 15.50 -1.06
C GLY A 136 -3.41 14.54 -2.17
N ILE A 137 -2.46 13.74 -2.65
CA ILE A 137 -2.69 12.71 -3.68
C ILE A 137 -3.68 11.66 -3.17
N ALA A 138 -3.47 11.13 -1.96
CA ALA A 138 -4.34 10.10 -1.38
C ALA A 138 -5.79 10.59 -1.26
N PHE A 139 -6.02 11.77 -0.70
CA PHE A 139 -7.36 12.35 -0.56
C PHE A 139 -8.01 12.65 -1.91
N TYR A 140 -7.23 13.05 -2.91
CA TYR A 140 -7.75 13.26 -4.26
C TYR A 140 -8.21 11.94 -4.91
N ILE A 141 -7.43 10.86 -4.75
CA ILE A 141 -7.83 9.52 -5.22
C ILE A 141 -9.08 9.04 -4.45
N ILE A 142 -9.12 9.22 -3.13
CA ILE A 142 -10.31 8.91 -2.30
C ILE A 142 -11.55 9.62 -2.85
N TYR A 143 -11.43 10.91 -3.20
CA TYR A 143 -12.53 11.66 -3.80
C TYR A 143 -12.97 11.03 -5.12
N ILE A 144 -12.07 10.86 -6.08
CA ILE A 144 -12.40 10.35 -7.42
C ILE A 144 -13.06 8.97 -7.33
N VAL A 145 -12.47 8.06 -6.55
CA VAL A 145 -12.90 6.65 -6.50
C VAL A 145 -14.14 6.46 -5.64
N GLY A 146 -14.22 7.12 -4.48
CA GLY A 146 -15.22 6.80 -3.45
C GLY A 146 -16.36 7.82 -3.30
N TYR A 147 -16.17 9.07 -3.69
CA TYR A 147 -17.07 10.17 -3.30
C TYR A 147 -17.53 11.06 -4.46
N SER A 148 -16.87 11.02 -5.63
CA SER A 148 -17.18 11.83 -6.82
C SER A 148 -18.65 11.68 -7.27
N LYS A 149 -19.17 10.45 -7.24
CA LYS A 149 -20.56 10.12 -7.61
C LYS A 149 -21.57 10.39 -6.50
N SER A 150 -21.12 10.65 -5.27
CA SER A 150 -21.98 10.81 -4.10
C SER A 150 -22.28 12.28 -3.76
N GLY A 151 -21.75 13.25 -4.53
CA GLY A 151 -21.90 14.69 -4.23
C GLY A 151 -21.18 15.13 -2.95
N ILE A 152 -20.34 14.27 -2.36
CA ILE A 152 -19.62 14.55 -1.11
C ILE A 152 -18.22 15.06 -1.46
N GLU A 153 -17.91 16.27 -1.04
CA GLU A 153 -16.70 16.96 -1.51
C GLU A 153 -15.60 17.11 -0.44
N TRP A 154 -15.81 16.67 0.80
CA TRP A 154 -14.79 16.81 1.87
C TRP A 154 -13.41 16.25 1.50
N PRO A 155 -13.24 15.09 0.80
CA PRO A 155 -11.91 14.60 0.49
C PRO A 155 -11.23 15.48 -0.58
N LYS A 156 -12.00 16.11 -1.47
CA LYS A 156 -11.48 17.07 -2.46
C LYS A 156 -10.95 18.32 -1.77
N TYR A 157 -11.69 18.87 -0.81
CA TYR A 157 -11.22 20.05 -0.06
C TYR A 157 -9.98 19.74 0.78
N LEU A 158 -9.95 18.58 1.46
CA LEU A 158 -8.73 18.14 2.16
C LEU A 158 -7.56 17.96 1.22
N ALA A 159 -7.76 17.39 0.03
CA ALA A 159 -6.69 17.25 -0.95
C ALA A 159 -6.07 18.62 -1.31
N PHE A 160 -6.89 19.64 -1.58
CA PHE A 160 -6.40 20.99 -1.87
C PHE A 160 -5.68 21.64 -0.68
N ILE A 161 -6.22 21.49 0.53
CA ILE A 161 -5.58 22.00 1.76
C ILE A 161 -4.21 21.34 1.94
N MET A 162 -4.12 20.02 1.77
CA MET A 162 -2.87 19.28 1.92
C MET A 162 -1.84 19.67 0.85
N VAL A 163 -2.27 19.89 -0.39
CA VAL A 163 -1.38 20.40 -1.45
C VAL A 163 -0.90 21.82 -1.13
N ALA A 164 -1.78 22.70 -0.65
CA ALA A 164 -1.40 24.05 -0.25
C ALA A 164 -0.38 24.03 0.91
N LEU A 165 -0.60 23.20 1.92
CA LEU A 165 0.34 22.99 3.02
C LEU A 165 1.68 22.43 2.52
N SER A 166 1.65 21.46 1.60
CA SER A 166 2.87 20.94 0.99
C SER A 166 3.71 22.04 0.35
N ILE A 167 3.08 22.93 -0.43
CA ILE A 167 3.76 24.07 -1.06
C ILE A 167 4.33 25.02 0.00
N LEU A 168 3.56 25.35 1.05
CA LEU A 168 4.02 26.24 2.12
C LEU A 168 5.22 25.66 2.89
N PHE A 169 5.17 24.40 3.29
CA PHE A 169 6.27 23.72 3.98
C PHE A 169 7.50 23.59 3.08
N LEU A 170 7.28 23.32 1.80
CA LEU A 170 8.36 23.26 0.83
C LEU A 170 9.06 24.63 0.67
N LEU A 171 8.29 25.73 0.61
CA LEU A 171 8.82 27.11 0.58
C LEU A 171 9.57 27.49 1.88
N SER A 172 9.13 26.97 3.02
CA SER A 172 9.74 27.21 4.32
C SER A 172 11.02 26.39 4.56
N SER A 173 11.17 25.25 3.87
CA SER A 173 12.29 24.35 4.11
C SER A 173 13.64 24.99 3.73
N ARG A 174 14.63 24.93 4.64
CA ARG A 174 16.01 25.43 4.41
C ARG A 174 16.69 24.75 3.20
N MET A 175 16.16 23.62 2.75
CA MET A 175 16.62 22.90 1.55
C MET A 175 16.43 23.72 0.26
N MET A 176 15.54 24.72 0.25
CA MET A 176 15.42 25.71 -0.83
C MET A 176 16.71 26.52 -1.09
N LEU A 177 17.55 26.72 -0.06
CA LEU A 177 18.76 27.53 -0.17
C LEU A 177 19.98 26.76 -0.68
N GLN A 178 19.97 25.42 -0.70
CA GLN A 178 21.12 24.60 -1.12
C GLN A 178 20.87 23.62 -2.28
N PHE A 179 19.64 23.19 -2.59
CA PHE A 179 19.42 22.20 -3.66
C PHE A 179 18.20 22.45 -4.57
N LYS A 180 18.47 22.53 -5.89
CA LYS A 180 17.74 21.96 -7.05
C LYS A 180 16.18 22.03 -7.13
N PHE A 181 15.49 22.90 -6.40
CA PHE A 181 14.03 23.08 -6.57
C PHE A 181 13.63 23.43 -8.02
N TRP A 182 14.44 24.27 -8.67
CA TRP A 182 14.33 24.57 -10.10
C TRP A 182 14.41 23.32 -11.00
N LYS A 183 15.22 22.32 -10.60
CA LYS A 183 15.35 21.07 -11.36
C LYS A 183 14.11 20.20 -11.22
N PHE A 184 13.52 20.11 -10.02
CA PHE A 184 12.28 19.37 -9.80
C PHE A 184 11.08 20.00 -10.53
N ILE A 185 10.90 21.33 -10.42
CA ILE A 185 9.90 22.06 -11.22
C ILE A 185 10.12 21.83 -12.71
N SER A 186 11.38 21.84 -13.18
CA SER A 186 11.68 21.62 -14.60
C SER A 186 11.25 20.25 -15.12
N TYR A 187 11.14 19.23 -14.26
CA TYR A 187 10.62 17.91 -14.63
C TYR A 187 9.10 17.78 -14.47
N LEU A 188 8.50 18.51 -13.53
CA LEU A 188 7.04 18.53 -13.34
C LEU A 188 6.29 19.25 -14.48
N TRP A 189 6.85 20.34 -14.99
CA TRP A 189 6.24 21.14 -16.06
C TRP A 189 5.95 20.35 -17.35
N PRO A 190 6.91 19.57 -17.89
CA PRO A 190 6.67 18.72 -19.05
C PRO A 190 5.54 17.71 -18.84
N ILE A 191 5.46 17.09 -17.66
CA ILE A 191 4.45 16.07 -17.36
C ILE A 191 3.04 16.70 -17.32
N LEU A 192 2.91 17.88 -16.69
CA LEU A 192 1.64 18.63 -16.68
C LEU A 192 1.22 19.07 -18.08
N LEU A 193 2.15 19.54 -18.90
CA LEU A 193 1.89 19.94 -20.29
C LEU A 193 1.45 18.74 -21.14
N ILE A 194 2.08 17.56 -20.99
CA ILE A 194 1.66 16.33 -21.66
C ILE A 194 0.23 15.97 -21.25
N GLY A 195 -0.08 15.99 -19.96
CA GLY A 195 -1.43 15.66 -19.46
C GLY A 195 -2.51 16.61 -19.99
N ILE A 196 -2.23 17.91 -20.03
CA ILE A 196 -3.15 18.92 -20.58
C ILE A 196 -3.30 18.72 -22.10
N GLY A 197 -2.20 18.49 -22.83
CA GLY A 197 -2.21 18.24 -24.26
C GLY A 197 -3.07 17.02 -24.64
N VAL A 198 -2.90 15.91 -23.94
CA VAL A 198 -3.72 14.69 -24.14
C VAL A 198 -5.21 14.98 -23.91
N LYS A 199 -5.55 15.74 -22.86
CA LYS A 199 -6.94 16.10 -22.55
C LYS A 199 -7.57 16.97 -23.64
N ILE A 200 -6.81 17.91 -24.22
CA ILE A 200 -7.29 18.76 -25.32
C ILE A 200 -7.56 17.92 -26.57
N ILE A 201 -6.63 17.04 -26.95
CA ILE A 201 -6.78 16.15 -28.12
C ILE A 201 -8.00 15.26 -27.96
N TYR A 202 -8.17 14.65 -26.78
CA TYR A 202 -9.30 13.78 -26.48
C TYR A 202 -10.65 14.51 -26.59
N ASN A 203 -10.75 15.74 -26.03
CA ASN A 203 -11.96 16.54 -26.13
C ASN A 203 -12.27 16.96 -27.58
N MET A 204 -11.23 17.26 -28.37
CA MET A 204 -11.41 17.65 -29.77
C MET A 204 -11.82 16.48 -30.67
N ALA A 205 -11.33 15.27 -30.39
CA ALA A 205 -11.75 14.05 -31.07
C ALA A 205 -13.22 13.71 -30.79
N ARG A 206 -13.67 13.88 -29.53
CA ARG A 206 -15.05 13.63 -29.12
C ARG A 206 -16.07 14.65 -29.66
N LEU A 207 -15.62 15.86 -30.03
CA LEU A 207 -16.47 16.90 -30.64
C LEU A 207 -16.61 16.74 -32.16
N LYS A 208 -15.87 15.81 -32.77
CA LYS A 208 -15.85 15.55 -34.22
C LYS A 208 -16.68 14.32 -34.64
N GLU A 209 -17.17 13.54 -33.67
CA GLU A 209 -18.25 12.56 -33.82
C GLU A 209 -19.61 13.22 -33.53
#